data_AF-A0A926YWF7-F1
#
_entry.id   AF-A0A926YWF7-F1
#
_cell.length_a   1.000
_cell.length_b   1.000
_cell.length_c   1.000
_cell.angle_alpha   90.00
_cell.angle_beta   90.00
_cell.angle_gamma   90.00
#
_symmetry.space_group_name_H-M   'P 1'
#
loop_
_entity.id
_entity.type
_entity.pdbx_description
1 polymer ?
#
loop_
_entity_poly.entity_id
_entity_poly.type
_entity_poly.pdbx_seq_one_letter_code
_entity_poly.pdbx_strand_id
1 'polypeptide(L)' 'MLNLNDLNPDKPALHFVLIGPRQAVQDNRLILRQLGYADLHEWSPSQAIASHPGWVISVLIRAIT' A
#
# COMPACT_ATOMS: atom_id res chain seq x y z
N MET A 1 -0.51 9.96 -9.55
CA MET A 1 0.94 10.02 -9.26
C MET A 1 1.08 10.08 -7.75
N LEU A 2 1.87 9.19 -7.12
CA LEU A 2 2.21 9.33 -5.70
C LEU A 2 3.07 10.58 -5.57
N ASN A 3 2.62 11.56 -4.78
CA ASN A 3 3.34 12.81 -4.58
C ASN A 3 4.39 12.58 -3.49
N LEU A 4 5.67 12.64 -3.86
CA LEU A 4 6.77 12.40 -2.93
C LEU A 4 6.91 13.52 -1.88
N ASN A 5 6.23 14.65 -2.03
CA ASN A 5 6.20 15.73 -1.04
C ASN A 5 5.36 15.41 0.21
N ASP A 6 4.49 14.38 0.16
CA ASP A 6 3.78 13.88 1.35
C ASP A 6 4.70 13.04 2.26
N LEU A 7 5.89 12.65 1.76
CA LEU A 7 6.95 12.02 2.52
C LEU A 7 7.74 13.10 3.28
N ASN A 8 7.13 13.73 4.27
CA ASN A 8 7.89 14.55 5.20
C ASN A 8 8.86 13.63 5.98
N PRO A 9 10.19 13.71 5.77
CA PRO A 9 11.15 12.80 6.38
C PRO A 9 11.24 12.92 7.90
N ASP A 10 10.69 14.00 8.48
CA ASP A 10 10.74 14.28 9.92
C ASP A 10 9.61 13.62 10.72
N LYS A 11 8.69 12.89 10.07
CA LYS A 11 7.66 12.11 10.77
C LYS A 11 7.97 10.62 10.61
N PRO A 12 8.11 9.84 11.70
CA PRO A 12 8.18 8.39 11.57
C PRO A 12 6.90 7.94 10.85
N ALA A 13 7.03 7.47 9.62
CA ALA A 13 5.92 7.01 8.82
C ALA A 13 6.00 5.49 8.72
N LEU A 14 4.86 4.84 8.92
CA LEU A 14 4.71 3.43 8.67
C LEU A 14 4.50 3.24 7.16
N HIS A 15 5.43 2.53 6.52
CA HIS A 15 5.40 2.24 5.09
C HIS A 15 5.11 0.75 4.92
N PHE A 16 3.94 0.40 4.40
CA PHE A 16 3.67 -0.97 3.95
C PHE A 16 3.63 -1.01 2.43
N VAL A 17 4.28 -2.03 1.88
CA VAL A 17 4.34 -2.28 0.45
C VAL A 17 3.85 -3.70 0.21
N LEU A 18 2.72 -3.82 -0.49
CA LEU A 18 2.20 -5.10 -0.95
C LEU A 18 2.53 -5.26 -2.42
N ILE A 19 3.30 -6.29 -2.76
CA ILE A 19 3.71 -6.65 -4.11
C ILE A 19 3.38 -8.12 -4.33
N GLY A 20 2.70 -8.43 -5.43
CA GLY A 20 2.38 -9.80 -5.78
C GLY A 20 1.24 -9.91 -6.78
N PRO A 21 0.71 -11.12 -7.00
CA PRO A 21 -0.49 -11.33 -7.80
C PRO A 21 -1.63 -10.43 -7.34
N ARG A 22 -2.41 -9.88 -8.28
CA ARG A 22 -3.51 -8.96 -7.97
C ARG A 22 -4.45 -9.46 -6.87
N GLN A 23 -4.86 -10.73 -6.95
CA GLN A 23 -5.75 -11.32 -5.94
C GLN A 23 -5.09 -11.36 -4.57
N ALA A 24 -3.83 -11.80 -4.48
CA ALA A 24 -3.09 -11.85 -3.22
C ALA A 24 -2.93 -10.46 -2.58
N VAL A 25 -2.71 -9.40 -3.38
CA VAL A 25 -2.66 -8.03 -2.88
C VAL A 25 -4.02 -7.56 -2.36
N GLN A 26 -5.11 -7.91 -3.03
CA GLN A 26 -6.47 -7.59 -2.55
C GLN A 26 -6.81 -8.33 -1.26
N ASP A 27 -6.51 -9.62 -1.18
CA ASP A 27 -6.76 -10.44 0.00
C ASP A 27 -5.97 -9.92 1.21
N ASN A 28 -4.69 -9.56 1.02
CA ASN A 28 -3.89 -8.97 2.09
C ASN A 28 -4.43 -7.63 2.57
N ARG A 29 -4.92 -6.75 1.67
CA ARG A 29 -5.57 -5.50 2.07
C ARG A 29 -6.82 -5.75 2.91
N LEU A 30 -7.60 -6.78 2.58
CA LEU A 30 -8.77 -7.17 3.37
C LEU A 30 -8.39 -7.72 4.75
N ILE A 31 -7.37 -8.58 4.82
CA ILE A 31 -6.86 -9.12 6.09
C ILE A 31 -6.36 -7.98 6.98
N LEU A 32 -5.54 -7.07 6.44
CA LEU A 32 -5.02 -5.94 7.22
C LEU A 32 -6.13 -5.00 7.71
N ARG A 33 -7.22 -4.85 6.95
CA ARG A 33 -8.42 -4.16 7.43
C ARG A 33 -9.11 -4.89 8.57
N GLN A 34 -9.32 -6.20 8.45
CA GLN A 34 -9.96 -7.01 9.50
C GLN A 34 -9.16 -7.00 10.81
N LEU A 35 -7.84 -6.91 10.72
CA LEU A 35 -6.93 -6.79 11.86
C LEU A 35 -6.84 -5.36 12.43
N GLY A 36 -7.50 -4.37 11.82
CA GLY A 36 -7.49 -2.98 12.27
C GLY A 36 -6.20 -2.21 11.97
N TYR A 37 -5.35 -2.71 11.05
CA TYR A 37 -4.10 -2.03 10.67
C TYR A 37 -4.35 -0.84 9.73
N ALA A 38 -5.27 -0.99 8.77
CA ALA A 38 -5.65 0.06 7.82
C ALA A 38 -6.95 -0.27 7.08
N ASP A 39 -7.77 0.74 6.83
CA ASP A 39 -8.93 0.66 5.94
C ASP A 39 -8.51 0.57 4.47
N LEU A 40 -9.40 0.05 3.62
CA LEU A 40 -9.12 -0.13 2.20
C LEU A 40 -8.82 1.19 1.46
N HIS A 41 -9.41 2.31 1.88
CA HIS A 41 -9.25 3.60 1.21
C HIS A 41 -7.92 4.30 1.54
N GLU A 42 -7.22 3.86 2.59
CA GLU A 42 -5.91 4.40 2.98
C GLU A 42 -4.77 3.90 2.08
N TRP A 43 -5.00 2.80 1.36
CA TRP A 43 -4.05 2.25 0.40
C TRP A 43 -4.06 3.00 -0.92
N SER A 44 -2.90 3.12 -1.54
CA SER A 44 -2.79 3.58 -2.92
C SER A 44 -3.60 2.68 -3.87
N PRO A 45 -4.06 3.20 -5.02
CA PRO A 45 -4.54 2.34 -6.11
C PRO A 45 -3.48 1.31 -6.50
N SER A 46 -3.90 0.08 -6.80
CA SER A 46 -2.98 -0.96 -7.25
C SER A 46 -2.44 -0.64 -8.64
N GLN A 47 -1.13 -0.65 -8.80
CA GLN A 47 -0.44 -0.38 -10.07
C GLN A 47 0.16 -1.67 -10.62
N ALA A 48 0.08 -1.88 -11.93
CA ALA A 48 0.68 -3.04 -12.58
C ALA A 48 2.21 -2.94 -12.58
N ILE A 49 2.87 -4.08 -12.40
CA ILE A 49 4.33 -4.17 -12.49
C ILE A 49 4.72 -4.61 -13.90
N ALA A 50 5.39 -3.74 -14.65
CA ALA A 50 5.68 -3.96 -16.07
C ALA A 50 6.47 -5.24 -16.36
N SER A 51 7.39 -5.64 -15.47
CA SER A 51 8.21 -6.84 -15.61
C SER A 51 7.51 -8.14 -15.21
N HIS A 52 6.31 -8.08 -14.61
CA HIS A 52 5.63 -9.24 -14.03
C HIS A 52 4.12 -9.19 -14.34
N PRO A 53 3.68 -9.78 -15.48
CA PRO A 53 2.27 -9.81 -15.85
C PRO A 53 1.38 -10.37 -14.74
N GLY A 54 0.28 -9.67 -14.44
CA GLY A 54 -0.67 -10.05 -13.38
C GLY A 54 -0.27 -9.63 -11.96
N TRP A 55 0.96 -9.13 -11.77
CA TRP A 55 1.40 -8.60 -10.49
C TRP A 55 1.07 -7.12 -10.36
N VAL A 56 0.77 -6.72 -9.13
CA VAL A 56 0.51 -5.34 -8.77
C VAL A 56 1.28 -4.94 -7.53
N ILE A 57 1.48 -3.64 -7.39
CA ILE A 57 1.99 -2.99 -6.18
C ILE A 57 0.91 -2.09 -5.59
N SER A 58 0.80 -2.08 -4.26
CA SER A 58 -0.06 -1.18 -3.49
C SER A 58 0.71 -0.72 -2.26
N VAL A 59 0.67 0.57 -1.94
CA VAL A 59 1.45 1.16 -0.85
C VAL A 59 0.50 1.81 0.15
N LEU A 60 0.82 1.68 1.44
CA LEU A 60 0.21 2.42 2.54
C LEU A 60 1.29 3.25 3.21
N ILE A 61 1.05 4.55 3.33
CA ILE A 61 1.94 5.51 4.00
C ILE A 61 1.11 6.16 5.08
N ARG A 62 1.50 5.97 6.35
CA ARG A 62 0.78 6.53 7.50
C ARG A 62 1.77 7.22 8.43
N ALA A 63 1.49 8.45 8.85
CA ALA A 63 2.27 9.09 9.89
C ALA A 63 2.02 8.41 11.25
N ILE A 64 3.08 8.12 11.99
CA ILE A 64 3.01 7.70 13.39
C ILE A 64 2.98 8.99 14.21
N THR A 65 1.81 9.30 14.77
CA THR A 65 1.61 10.36 15.78
C THR A 65 1.85 9.83 17.18
#